data_AF-A0A7J7SR88-F1
#
_entry.id   AF-A0A7J7SR88-F1
#
_cell.length_a   1.000
_cell.length_b   1.000
_cell.length_c   1.000
_cell.angle_alpha   90.00
_cell.angle_beta   90.00
_cell.angle_gamma   90.00
#
_symmetry.space_group_name_H-M   'P 1'
#
loop_
_entity.id
_entity.type
_entity.pdbx_description
1 polymer ?
#
loop_
_entity_poly.entity_id
_entity_poly.type
_entity_poly.pdbx_seq_one_letter_code
_entity_poly.pdbx_strand_id
1 'polypeptide(L)'
;MLLVTLGKVLKVIVVMRSLFIDRTIAKGYNENVYTEDGKLDIWSKSNYHVFQKVTDHATTALLHYQLPQMPHVVVRSFVTWLRSYIKLFQAPCQRCGKILQDGLPPTWRDFRTLEAFHDTCRQ
;
A
#
# COMPACT_ATOMS: atom_id res chain seq x y z
N MET A 1 -12.58 -11.20 -1.48
CA MET A 1 -11.39 -10.51 -2.01
C MET A 1 -11.83 -9.25 -2.73
N LEU A 2 -11.08 -8.17 -2.61
CA LEU A 2 -11.40 -6.88 -3.21
C LEU A 2 -10.21 -6.41 -4.05
N LEU A 3 -10.44 -6.04 -5.30
CA LEU A 3 -9.44 -5.34 -6.12
C LEU A 3 -9.70 -3.84 -6.01
N VAL A 4 -8.75 -3.10 -5.45
CA VAL A 4 -8.78 -1.64 -5.32
C VAL A 4 -7.86 -1.04 -6.37
N THR A 5 -8.34 -0.09 -7.16
CA THR A 5 -7.51 0.67 -8.08
C THR A 5 -7.38 2.10 -7.58
N LEU A 6 -6.15 2.60 -7.47
CA LEU A 6 -5.87 3.95 -6.99
C LEU A 6 -5.34 4.82 -8.14
N GLY A 7 -6.26 5.51 -8.81
CA GLY A 7 -5.96 6.31 -9.99
C GLY A 7 -5.23 5.49 -11.05
N LYS A 8 -4.19 6.08 -11.67
CA LYS A 8 -3.27 5.39 -12.59
C LYS A 8 -1.93 5.03 -11.93
N VAL A 9 -1.93 4.84 -10.60
CA VAL A 9 -0.71 4.59 -9.82
C VAL A 9 -0.54 3.10 -9.54
N LEU A 10 -1.50 2.49 -8.85
CA LEU A 10 -1.41 1.09 -8.43
C LEU A 10 -2.77 0.40 -8.36
N LYS A 11 -2.71 -0.93 -8.40
CA LYS A 11 -3.79 -1.87 -8.09
C LYS A 11 -3.42 -2.61 -6.81
N VAL A 12 -4.39 -2.82 -5.92
CA VAL A 12 -4.17 -3.47 -4.64
C VAL A 12 -5.19 -4.58 -4.47
N ILE A 13 -4.71 -5.80 -4.27
CA ILE A 13 -5.54 -6.95 -3.96
C ILE A 13 -5.63 -7.03 -2.45
N VAL A 14 -6.84 -6.88 -1.90
CA VAL A 14 -7.13 -7.00 -0.48
C VAL A 14 -7.87 -8.32 -0.24
N VAL A 15 -7.20 -9.25 0.42
CA VAL A 15 -7.77 -10.52 0.86
C VAL A 15 -8.39 -10.29 2.23
N MET A 16 -9.71 -10.48 2.31
CA MET A 16 -10.47 -10.25 3.53
C MET A 16 -11.41 -11.42 3.81
N ARG A 17 -11.66 -11.67 5.10
CA ARG A 17 -12.74 -12.50 5.63
C ARG A 17 -13.62 -11.61 6.50
N SER A 18 -14.85 -11.34 6.04
CA SER A 18 -15.71 -10.30 6.63
C SER A 18 -14.99 -8.94 6.67
N LEU A 19 -14.75 -8.36 7.86
CA LEU A 19 -14.03 -7.09 8.03
C LEU A 19 -12.56 -7.27 8.42
N PHE A 20 -12.06 -8.50 8.48
CA PHE A 20 -10.66 -8.77 8.75
C PHE A 20 -9.87 -8.80 7.45
N ILE A 21 -8.80 -8.02 7.38
CA ILE A 21 -7.88 -8.00 6.25
C ILE A 21 -6.71 -8.96 6.57
N ASP A 22 -6.64 -10.06 5.83
CA ASP A 22 -5.63 -11.10 6.03
C ASP A 22 -4.33 -10.77 5.30
N ARG A 23 -4.45 -10.24 4.08
CA ARG A 23 -3.31 -9.99 3.20
C ARG A 23 -3.63 -8.88 2.22
N THR A 24 -2.62 -8.08 1.90
CA THR A 24 -2.68 -7.05 0.87
C THR A 24 -1.51 -7.21 -0.07
N ILE A 25 -1.73 -7.09 -1.38
CA ILE A 25 -0.68 -7.12 -2.39
C ILE A 25 -0.84 -5.90 -3.29
N ALA A 26 0.18 -5.06 -3.35
CA ALA A 26 0.24 -3.93 -4.25
C ALA A 26 0.98 -4.31 -5.53
N LYS A 27 0.39 -3.97 -6.67
CA LYS A 27 0.98 -4.06 -8.01
C LYS A 27 0.81 -2.73 -8.73
N GLY A 28 1.70 -2.40 -9.65
CA GLY A 28 1.60 -1.23 -10.49
C GLY A 28 0.35 -1.25 -11.36
N TYR A 29 -0.13 -0.06 -11.74
CA TYR A 29 -1.34 0.06 -12.56
C TYR A 29 -1.28 -0.75 -13.87
N ASN A 30 -0.10 -0.84 -14.48
CA ASN A 30 0.13 -1.56 -15.73
C ASN A 30 0.41 -3.07 -15.53
N GLU A 31 0.55 -3.54 -14.29
CA GLU A 31 0.80 -4.96 -14.05
C GLU A 31 -0.50 -5.78 -14.18
N ASN A 32 -0.34 -7.02 -14.65
CA ASN A 32 -1.41 -8.00 -14.61
C ASN A 32 -1.62 -8.46 -13.16
N VAL A 33 -2.89 -8.44 -12.73
CA VAL A 33 -3.32 -8.88 -11.40
C VAL A 33 -4.09 -10.21 -11.47
N TYR A 34 -4.20 -10.81 -12.65
CA TYR A 34 -4.87 -12.07 -12.88
C TYR A 34 -3.86 -13.16 -13.27
N THR A 35 -4.10 -14.39 -12.83
CA THR A 35 -3.43 -15.61 -13.29
C THR A 35 -3.93 -16.00 -14.68
N GLU A 36 -3.28 -16.98 -15.30
CA GLU A 36 -3.69 -17.53 -16.60
C GLU A 36 -5.14 -18.06 -16.59
N ASP A 37 -5.57 -18.63 -15.46
CA ASP A 37 -6.95 -19.10 -15.24
C ASP A 37 -7.97 -17.97 -14.99
N GLY A 38 -7.57 -16.69 -15.11
CA GLY A 38 -8.45 -15.53 -14.88
C GLY A 38 -8.77 -15.22 -13.42
N LYS A 39 -8.13 -15.88 -12.45
CA LYS A 39 -8.29 -15.60 -11.01
C LYS A 39 -7.35 -14.50 -10.56
N LEU A 40 -7.68 -13.77 -9.50
CA LEU A 40 -6.76 -12.78 -8.94
C LEU A 40 -5.49 -13.46 -8.39
N ASP A 41 -4.33 -12.95 -8.81
CA ASP A 41 -3.01 -13.43 -8.37
C ASP A 41 -2.67 -12.88 -6.98
N ILE A 42 -2.98 -13.69 -5.96
CA ILE A 42 -2.74 -13.39 -4.54
C ILE A 42 -1.40 -13.92 -4.02
N TRP A 43 -0.53 -14.40 -4.90
CA TRP A 43 0.70 -15.08 -4.49
C TRP A 43 1.94 -14.35 -4.99
N SER A 44 1.91 -13.89 -6.24
CA SER A 44 3.10 -13.28 -6.83
C SER A 44 3.25 -11.83 -6.40
N LYS A 45 4.50 -11.46 -6.12
CA LYS A 45 4.89 -10.08 -5.85
C LYS A 45 4.76 -9.22 -7.11
N SER A 46 4.79 -7.90 -6.92
CA SER A 46 4.99 -6.94 -8.01
C SER A 46 6.36 -7.13 -8.66
N ASN A 47 6.46 -6.89 -9.96
CA ASN A 47 7.72 -6.82 -10.69
C ASN A 47 8.52 -5.55 -10.38
N TYR A 48 7.84 -4.49 -9.91
CA TYR A 48 8.49 -3.25 -9.49
C TYR A 48 8.77 -3.23 -8.01
N HIS A 49 10.02 -2.90 -7.64
CA HIS A 49 10.47 -2.85 -6.25
C HIS A 49 9.68 -1.86 -5.39
N VAL A 50 9.25 -0.74 -5.97
CA VAL A 50 8.42 0.27 -5.28
C VAL A 50 7.13 -0.34 -4.72
N PHE A 51 6.41 -1.19 -5.47
CA PHE A 51 5.15 -1.78 -4.98
C PHE A 51 5.37 -3.01 -4.10
N GLN A 52 6.54 -3.65 -4.18
CA GLN A 52 6.97 -4.62 -3.16
C GLN A 52 7.07 -3.91 -1.79
N LYS A 53 7.72 -2.74 -1.74
CA LYS A 53 7.78 -1.91 -0.52
C LYS A 53 6.38 -1.48 -0.04
N VAL A 54 5.50 -1.04 -0.94
CA VAL A 54 4.11 -0.71 -0.56
C VAL A 54 3.38 -1.91 0.05
N THR A 55 3.63 -3.12 -0.46
CA THR A 55 3.06 -4.37 0.09
C THR A 55 3.57 -4.65 1.51
N ASP A 56 4.87 -4.47 1.74
CA ASP A 56 5.47 -4.63 3.07
C ASP A 56 4.92 -3.60 4.06
N HIS A 57 4.83 -2.33 3.64
CA HIS A 57 4.26 -1.25 4.45
C HIS A 57 2.79 -1.45 4.74
N ALA A 58 2.02 -2.00 3.80
CA ALA A 58 0.62 -2.34 4.01
C ALA A 58 0.47 -3.43 5.09
N THR A 59 1.38 -4.40 5.12
CA THR A 59 1.44 -5.41 6.19
C THR A 59 1.71 -4.75 7.55
N THR A 60 2.67 -3.81 7.62
CA THR A 60 2.93 -3.05 8.86
C THR A 60 1.74 -2.18 9.27
N ALA A 61 1.07 -1.53 8.31
CA ALA A 61 -0.12 -0.71 8.57
C ALA A 61 -1.27 -1.53 9.14
N LEU A 62 -1.50 -2.74 8.61
CA LEU A 62 -2.53 -3.66 9.14
C LEU A 62 -2.26 -4.03 10.60
N LEU A 63 -1.00 -4.34 10.94
CA LEU A 63 -0.60 -4.62 12.32
C LEU A 63 -0.79 -3.39 13.22
N HIS A 64 -0.45 -2.20 12.72
CA HIS A 64 -0.60 -0.95 13.48
C HIS A 64 -2.07 -0.62 13.78
N TYR A 65 -2.95 -0.74 12.80
CA TYR A 65 -4.37 -0.41 12.97
C TYR A 65 -5.18 -1.50 13.67
N GLN A 66 -4.61 -2.66 13.94
CA GLN A 66 -5.33 -3.81 14.46
C GLN A 66 -6.07 -3.48 15.76
N LEU A 67 -7.40 -3.49 15.71
CA LEU A 67 -8.30 -3.24 16.83
C LEU A 67 -9.42 -4.29 16.79
N PRO A 68 -9.26 -5.45 17.47
CA PRO A 68 -10.18 -6.59 17.33
C PRO A 68 -11.64 -6.27 17.66
N GLN A 69 -11.87 -5.32 18.57
CA GLN A 69 -13.22 -4.92 19.00
C GLN A 69 -13.89 -3.92 18.03
N MET A 70 -13.13 -3.33 17.10
CA MET A 70 -13.60 -2.28 16.19
C MET A 70 -13.11 -2.50 14.75
N PRO A 71 -13.47 -3.62 14.11
CA PRO A 71 -12.94 -3.98 12.79
C PRO A 71 -13.30 -2.99 11.67
N HIS A 72 -14.45 -2.30 11.80
CA HIS A 72 -14.84 -1.24 10.87
C HIS A 72 -13.89 -0.02 10.90
N VAL A 73 -13.33 0.30 12.07
CA VAL A 73 -12.31 1.35 12.22
C VAL A 73 -11.02 0.91 11.57
N VAL A 74 -10.62 -0.35 11.74
CA VAL A 74 -9.42 -0.93 11.10
C VAL A 74 -9.49 -0.77 9.58
N VAL A 75 -10.60 -1.19 8.97
CA VAL A 75 -10.80 -1.07 7.52
C VAL A 75 -10.77 0.39 7.07
N ARG A 76 -11.45 1.29 7.79
CA ARG A 76 -11.47 2.73 7.47
C ARG A 76 -10.07 3.35 7.55
N SER A 77 -9.33 3.10 8.62
CA SER A 77 -7.96 3.61 8.80
C SER A 77 -7.03 3.05 7.73
N PHE A 78 -7.12 1.75 7.44
CA PHE A 78 -6.32 1.12 6.40
C PHE A 78 -6.60 1.69 5.01
N VAL A 79 -7.86 1.85 4.62
CA VAL A 79 -8.23 2.42 3.31
C VAL A 79 -7.83 3.90 3.21
N THR A 80 -7.96 4.66 4.30
CA THR A 80 -7.51 6.05 4.36
C THR A 80 -5.99 6.16 4.16
N TRP A 81 -5.24 5.31 4.84
CA TRP A 81 -3.79 5.19 4.66
C TRP A 81 -3.42 4.77 3.24
N LEU A 82 -4.11 3.78 2.68
CA LEU A 82 -3.87 3.30 1.32
C LEU A 82 -4.12 4.40 0.28
N ARG A 83 -5.16 5.23 0.48
CA ARG A 83 -5.48 6.35 -0.41
C ARG A 83 -4.35 7.38 -0.51
N SER A 84 -3.51 7.52 0.51
CA SER A 84 -2.35 8.43 0.48
C SER A 84 -1.32 8.12 -0.62
N TYR A 85 -1.33 6.88 -1.15
CA TYR A 85 -0.47 6.48 -2.28
C TYR A 85 -0.93 7.04 -3.63
N ILE A 86 -2.06 7.75 -3.71
CA ILE A 86 -2.49 8.37 -4.97
C ILE A 86 -1.46 9.39 -5.48
N LYS A 87 -0.66 9.95 -4.58
CA LYS A 87 0.47 10.85 -4.88
C LYS A 87 1.84 10.17 -4.73
N LEU A 88 1.94 8.84 -4.85
CA LEU A 88 3.19 8.10 -4.59
C LEU A 88 4.40 8.67 -5.34
N PHE A 89 4.24 9.01 -6.61
CA PHE A 89 5.32 9.55 -7.46
C PHE A 89 5.34 11.08 -7.53
N GLN A 90 4.51 11.76 -6.72
CA GLN A 90 4.33 13.22 -6.78
C GLN A 90 4.63 13.89 -5.44
N ALA A 91 4.40 13.20 -4.32
CA ALA A 91 4.64 13.74 -2.99
C ALA A 91 6.14 13.72 -2.67
N PRO A 92 6.76 14.86 -2.32
CA PRO A 92 8.12 14.86 -1.82
C PRO A 92 8.17 14.23 -0.42
N CYS A 93 9.34 13.67 -0.08
CA CYS A 93 9.63 13.23 1.28
C CYS A 93 9.56 14.44 2.23
N GLN A 94 8.78 14.35 3.31
CA GLN A 94 8.62 15.46 4.26
C GLN A 94 9.92 15.82 4.98
N ARG A 95 10.87 14.88 5.11
CA ARG A 95 12.15 15.15 5.78
C ARG A 95 13.19 15.79 4.87
N CYS A 96 13.45 15.19 3.71
CA CYS A 96 14.55 15.62 2.85
C CYS A 96 14.10 16.47 1.65
N GLY A 97 12.80 16.66 1.45
CA GLY A 97 12.23 17.44 0.35
C GLY A 97 12.34 16.80 -1.04
N LYS A 98 13.07 15.68 -1.19
CA LYS A 98 13.28 15.01 -2.48
C LYS A 98 12.11 14.08 -2.81
N ILE A 99 11.80 13.96 -4.10
CA ILE A 99 10.81 13.01 -4.62
C ILE A 99 11.43 11.62 -4.82
N LEU A 100 12.74 11.52 -5.10
CA LEU A 100 13.43 10.26 -5.28
C LEU A 100 14.68 10.17 -4.40
N GLN A 101 14.93 8.97 -3.88
CA GLN A 101 16.17 8.56 -3.24
C GLN A 101 16.49 7.14 -3.71
N ASP A 102 17.68 6.95 -4.28
CA ASP A 102 18.14 5.66 -4.82
C ASP A 102 17.15 5.02 -5.81
N GLY A 103 16.52 5.87 -6.64
CA GLY A 103 15.54 5.45 -7.64
C GLY A 103 14.15 5.12 -7.08
N LEU A 104 13.92 5.29 -5.79
CA LEU A 104 12.63 5.03 -5.15
C LEU A 104 11.96 6.32 -4.66
N PRO A 105 10.63 6.44 -4.82
CA PRO A 105 9.88 7.51 -4.19
C PRO A 105 9.79 7.32 -2.68
N PRO A 106 9.29 8.32 -1.92
CA PRO A 106 8.95 8.12 -0.52
C PRO A 106 7.80 7.12 -0.44
N THR A 107 8.10 5.86 -0.15
CA THR A 107 7.11 4.78 -0.05
C THR A 107 6.50 4.68 1.32
N TRP A 108 7.20 5.09 2.39
CA TRP A 108 6.65 5.07 3.73
C TRP A 108 5.55 6.13 3.88
N ARG A 109 4.50 5.77 4.60
CA ARG A 109 3.39 6.67 4.97
C ARG A 109 3.19 6.57 6.46
N ASP A 110 3.35 7.69 7.16
CA ASP A 110 3.09 7.75 8.59
C ASP A 110 1.64 7.30 8.89
N PHE A 111 1.45 6.50 9.93
CA PHE A 111 0.13 5.91 10.21
C PHE A 111 -0.87 6.90 10.81
N ARG A 112 -0.41 8.06 11.28
CA ARG A 112 -1.27 9.11 11.85
C ARG A 112 -1.42 10.28 10.89
N THR A 113 -0.31 10.80 10.38
CA THR A 113 -0.30 12.02 9.54
C THR A 113 -0.44 11.73 8.05
N LEU A 114 -0.20 10.47 7.62
CA LEU A 114 -0.17 10.04 6.21
C LEU A 114 0.94 10.70 5.39
N GLU A 115 1.87 11.37 6.06
CA GLU A 115 3.00 12.03 5.42
C GLU A 115 3.96 11.03 4.76
N ALA A 116 4.52 11.44 3.63
CA ALA A 116 5.37 10.62 2.81
C ALA A 116 6.84 10.73 3.24
N PHE A 117 7.50 9.59 3.44
CA PHE A 117 8.93 9.53 3.75
C PHE A 117 9.64 8.45 2.92
N HIS A 118 10.92 8.65 2.62
CA HIS A 118 11.78 7.54 2.23
C HIS A 118 12.03 6.62 3.43
N ASP A 119 12.38 5.36 3.20
CA ASP A 119 12.62 4.38 4.28
C ASP A 119 13.73 4.82 5.26
N THR A 120 14.75 5.51 4.78
CA THR A 120 15.85 6.06 5.60
C THR A 120 15.48 7.36 6.30
N CYS A 121 14.39 8.00 5.89
CA CYS A 121 13.90 9.28 6.37
C CYS A 121 12.74 9.14 7.37
N ARG A 122 12.57 7.97 8.00
CA ARG A 122 11.47 7.71 8.93
C ARG A 122 11.69 8.29 10.35
N GLN A 123 12.92 8.35 10.84
CA GLN A 123 13.29 8.71 12.24
C GLN A 123 13.74 10.15 12.49
#